data_AF-A0A246I942-F1
#
_entry.id   AF-A0A246I942-F1
#
_cell.length_a   1.000
_cell.length_b   1.000
_cell.length_c   1.000
_cell.angle_alpha   90.00
_cell.angle_beta   90.00
_cell.angle_gamma   90.00
#
_symmetry.space_group_name_H-M   'P 1'
#
loop_
_entity.id
_entity.type
_entity.pdbx_description
1 polymer ?
#
loop_
_entity_poly.entity_id
_entity_poly.type
_entity_poly.pdbx_seq_one_letter_code
_entity_poly.pdbx_strand_id
1 'polypeptide(L)'
;IGCRAEFAEDRGWGGGGGGWGGGNSNYSITCSSNNNRTQNCDWDERQGRPVLQQQLSGSACQEGRSWGYARGQVWVSNGCRARFGTR
;
A
#
# COMPACT_ATOMS: atom_id res chain seq x y z
N ILE A 1 16.24 -42.33 -26.00
CA ILE A 1 16.34 -41.48 -24.78
C ILE A 1 15.29 -40.40 -24.93
N GLY A 2 14.29 -40.44 -24.04
CA GLY A 2 12.96 -39.89 -24.22
C GLY A 2 12.81 -38.40 -23.84
N CYS A 3 11.67 -37.86 -24.25
CA CYS A 3 11.33 -36.45 -24.29
C CYS A 3 11.11 -35.80 -22.92
N ARG A 4 11.47 -34.50 -22.88
CA ARG A 4 11.11 -33.42 -21.95
C ARG A 4 9.77 -33.59 -21.21
N ALA A 5 9.77 -33.22 -19.92
CA ALA A 5 8.58 -32.82 -19.20
C ALA A 5 8.92 -31.64 -18.26
N GLU A 6 8.28 -30.52 -18.53
CA GLU A 6 8.15 -29.33 -17.69
C GLU A 6 6.96 -29.59 -16.76
N PHE A 7 7.22 -29.65 -15.45
CA PHE A 7 6.16 -29.91 -14.47
C PHE A 7 5.57 -28.56 -14.05
N ALA A 8 4.35 -28.33 -14.54
CA ALA A 8 3.51 -27.18 -14.25
C ALA A 8 3.31 -26.97 -12.75
N GLU A 9 3.35 -25.70 -12.35
CA GLU A 9 3.09 -25.25 -10.99
C GLU A 9 1.64 -25.51 -10.60
N ASP A 10 1.39 -26.63 -9.93
CA ASP A 10 0.14 -26.86 -9.21
C ASP A 10 0.31 -26.40 -7.75
N ARG A 11 -0.07 -25.15 -7.48
CA ARG A 11 -0.64 -24.75 -6.19
C ARG A 11 -1.74 -23.72 -6.43
N GLY A 12 -2.89 -24.21 -6.87
CA GLY A 12 -4.13 -23.47 -6.73
C GLY A 12 -4.46 -23.26 -5.26
N TRP A 13 -4.34 -22.02 -4.78
CA TRP A 13 -5.06 -21.52 -3.61
C TRP A 13 -5.64 -20.15 -3.95
N GLY A 14 -6.94 -20.14 -4.26
CA GLY A 14 -7.74 -18.93 -4.33
C GLY A 14 -7.79 -18.26 -2.97
N GLY A 15 -7.45 -16.98 -2.95
CA GLY A 15 -7.53 -16.12 -1.76
C GLY A 15 -7.21 -14.70 -2.15
N GLY A 16 -8.24 -13.94 -2.53
CA GLY A 16 -8.13 -12.51 -2.82
C GLY A 16 -7.56 -11.75 -1.63
N GLY A 17 -6.46 -11.04 -1.86
CA GLY A 17 -5.86 -10.11 -0.92
C GLY A 17 -4.72 -9.41 -1.64
N GLY A 18 -4.97 -8.19 -2.13
CA GLY A 18 -4.03 -7.45 -2.96
C GLY A 18 -2.67 -7.29 -2.30
N GLY A 19 -1.70 -8.08 -2.76
CA GLY A 19 -0.30 -7.95 -2.41
C GLY A 19 0.31 -6.71 -3.05
N TRP A 20 0.17 -5.56 -2.39
CA TRP A 20 1.01 -4.40 -2.63
C TRP A 20 2.24 -4.50 -1.71
N GLY A 21 3.10 -5.47 -1.98
CA GLY A 21 4.26 -5.78 -1.13
C GLY A 21 5.50 -6.11 -1.94
N GLY A 22 5.69 -5.43 -3.07
CA GLY A 22 6.95 -5.47 -3.79
C GLY A 22 8.04 -4.82 -2.93
N GLY A 23 8.84 -5.66 -2.27
CA GLY A 23 10.03 -5.24 -1.55
C GLY A 23 10.94 -4.43 -2.45
N ASN A 24 11.01 -3.13 -2.21
CA ASN A 24 11.93 -2.21 -2.86
C ASN A 24 12.54 -1.37 -1.74
N SER A 25 13.87 -1.25 -1.72
CA SER A 25 14.62 -0.41 -0.76
C SER A 25 14.20 1.07 -0.77
N ASN A 26 13.28 1.47 -1.66
CA ASN A 26 12.46 2.68 -1.62
C ASN A 26 11.04 2.38 -1.14
N TYR A 27 10.89 1.95 0.12
CA TYR A 27 9.59 1.60 0.68
C TYR A 27 8.67 2.82 0.66
N SER A 28 7.69 2.75 -0.24
CA SER A 28 6.67 3.76 -0.39
C SER A 28 5.36 3.11 -0.78
N ILE A 29 4.30 3.50 -0.10
CA ILE A 29 2.94 3.04 -0.33
C ILE A 29 2.13 4.19 -0.89
N THR A 30 1.26 3.90 -1.85
CA THR A 30 0.30 4.88 -2.36
C THR A 30 -1.04 4.59 -1.73
N CYS A 31 -1.51 5.50 -0.86
CA CYS A 31 -2.79 5.35 -0.20
C CYS A 31 -3.78 6.40 -0.70
N SER A 32 -4.96 5.94 -1.12
CA SER A 32 -5.94 6.78 -1.81
C SER A 32 -7.35 6.57 -1.29
N SER A 33 -7.95 7.61 -0.72
CA SER A 33 -9.37 7.60 -0.36
C SER A 33 -10.24 7.72 -1.62
N ASN A 34 -10.99 6.67 -1.92
CA ASN A 34 -11.96 6.66 -3.00
C ASN A 34 -13.37 6.83 -2.44
N ASN A 35 -14.19 7.65 -3.09
CA ASN A 35 -15.60 7.86 -2.72
C ASN A 35 -15.83 8.41 -1.30
N ASN A 36 -14.96 9.32 -0.82
CA ASN A 36 -14.96 9.84 0.56
C ASN A 36 -14.88 8.78 1.68
N ARG A 37 -14.56 7.53 1.34
CA ARG A 37 -14.39 6.48 2.34
C ARG A 37 -12.99 6.52 2.93
N THR A 38 -12.90 6.31 4.23
CA THR A 38 -11.60 6.06 4.87
C THR A 38 -11.02 4.78 4.27
N GLN A 39 -9.77 4.86 3.81
CA GLN A 39 -9.01 3.73 3.30
C GLN A 39 -7.78 3.57 4.18
N ASN A 40 -7.44 2.33 4.46
CA ASN A 40 -6.31 1.96 5.30
C ASN A 40 -5.33 1.18 4.42
N CYS A 41 -4.08 1.60 4.46
CA CYS A 41 -2.98 0.93 3.79
C CYS A 41 -2.03 0.40 4.84
N ASP A 42 -1.60 -0.84 4.61
CA ASP A 42 -0.64 -1.52 5.47
C ASP A 42 0.70 -0.78 5.42
N TRP A 43 1.25 -0.47 6.59
CA TRP A 43 2.53 0.21 6.70
C TRP A 43 3.48 -0.62 7.55
N ASP A 44 4.60 -1.00 6.96
CA ASP A 44 5.62 -1.76 7.64
C ASP A 44 6.32 -0.86 8.66
N GLU A 45 5.99 -1.04 9.94
CA GLU A 45 6.56 -0.27 11.05
C GLU A 45 8.08 -0.41 11.15
N ARG A 46 8.66 -1.46 10.58
CA ARG A 46 10.12 -1.67 10.53
C ARG A 46 10.81 -0.68 9.59
N GLN A 47 10.05 -0.09 8.66
CA GLN A 47 10.51 0.96 7.75
C GLN A 47 10.54 2.34 8.42
N GLY A 48 9.89 2.49 9.59
CA GLY A 48 9.87 3.72 10.38
C GLY A 48 8.53 4.44 10.31
N ARG A 49 8.54 5.76 10.49
CA ARG A 49 7.31 6.57 10.41
C ARG A 49 7.01 6.93 8.95
N PRO A 50 5.76 6.75 8.48
CA PRO A 50 5.37 7.21 7.15
C PRO A 50 5.46 8.72 7.07
N VAL A 51 6.06 9.21 5.99
CA VAL A 51 6.04 10.63 5.65
C VAL A 51 5.30 10.82 4.32
N LEU A 52 4.51 11.89 4.25
CA LEU A 52 3.88 12.31 3.01
C LEU A 52 4.99 12.77 2.04
N GLN A 53 5.32 11.94 1.04
CA GLN A 53 6.30 12.30 0.03
C GLN A 53 5.67 13.08 -1.13
N GLN A 54 4.48 12.66 -1.56
CA GLN A 54 3.84 13.29 -2.71
C GLN A 54 2.31 13.22 -2.58
N GLN A 55 1.64 14.35 -2.70
CA GLN A 55 0.19 14.39 -2.80
C GLN A 55 -0.24 14.08 -4.25
N LEU A 56 -1.16 13.13 -4.41
CA LEU A 56 -1.71 12.71 -5.71
C LEU A 56 -3.15 13.25 -5.92
N SER A 57 -3.85 13.64 -4.86
CA SER A 57 -5.18 14.27 -4.94
C SER A 57 -5.10 15.79 -5.04
N GLY A 58 -6.15 16.40 -5.62
CA GLY A 58 -6.40 17.84 -5.46
C GLY A 58 -6.90 18.22 -4.06
N SER A 59 -7.48 17.27 -3.31
CA SER A 59 -7.90 17.46 -1.93
C SER A 59 -6.70 17.56 -0.98
N ALA A 60 -6.71 18.52 -0.06
CA ALA A 60 -5.64 18.72 0.91
C ALA A 60 -5.49 17.51 1.84
N CYS A 61 -4.30 16.92 1.85
CA CYS A 61 -3.92 15.84 2.76
C CYS A 61 -3.31 16.43 4.05
N GLN A 62 -4.15 16.67 5.06
CA GLN A 62 -3.74 17.16 6.37
C GLN A 62 -3.69 16.01 7.39
N GLU A 63 -2.55 15.90 8.08
CA GLU A 63 -2.34 14.92 9.15
C GLU A 63 -3.37 15.15 10.27
N GLY A 64 -4.01 14.08 10.75
CA GLY A 64 -5.07 14.12 11.76
C GLY A 64 -6.45 14.54 11.26
N ARG A 65 -6.59 14.99 10.00
CA ARG A 65 -7.89 15.30 9.37
C ARG A 65 -8.23 14.35 8.23
N SER A 66 -7.41 14.36 7.19
CA SER A 66 -7.65 13.60 5.96
C SER A 66 -6.63 12.48 5.75
N TRP A 67 -5.57 12.42 6.54
CA TRP A 67 -4.76 11.22 6.68
C TRP A 67 -4.14 11.12 8.07
N GLY A 68 -3.62 9.95 8.40
CA GLY A 68 -2.85 9.74 9.61
C GLY A 68 -2.20 8.37 9.63
N TYR A 69 -1.43 8.13 10.68
CA TYR A 69 -0.76 6.86 10.91
C TYR A 69 -1.11 6.33 12.30
N ALA A 70 -1.61 5.09 12.36
CA ALA A 70 -1.97 4.43 13.60
C ALA A 70 -1.71 2.92 13.51
N ARG A 71 -1.08 2.34 14.54
CA ARG A 71 -0.84 0.88 14.66
C ARG A 71 -0.22 0.24 13.40
N GLY A 72 0.84 0.84 12.84
CA GLY A 72 1.46 0.28 11.63
C GLY A 72 0.58 0.38 10.39
N GLN A 73 -0.42 1.28 10.37
CA GLN A 73 -1.29 1.45 9.22
C GLN A 73 -1.49 2.93 8.94
N VAL A 74 -1.36 3.29 7.67
CA VAL A 74 -1.67 4.64 7.19
C VAL A 74 -3.12 4.66 6.76
N TRP A 75 -3.90 5.57 7.31
CA TRP A 75 -5.28 5.78 6.89
C TRP A 75 -5.41 7.11 6.17
N VAL A 76 -6.25 7.16 5.16
CA VAL A 76 -6.59 8.35 4.38
C VAL A 76 -8.11 8.46 4.27
N SER A 77 -8.66 9.66 4.30
CA SER A 77 -10.09 9.96 4.28
C SER A 77 -10.37 11.26 3.54
N ASN A 78 -11.63 11.65 3.38
CA ASN A 78 -12.04 12.91 2.74
C ASN A 78 -11.49 13.09 1.30
N GLY A 79 -11.29 11.97 0.58
CA GLY A 79 -10.75 12.00 -0.79
C GLY A 79 -9.26 12.36 -0.88
N CYS A 80 -8.53 12.37 0.25
CA CYS A 80 -7.08 12.51 0.23
C CYS A 80 -6.43 11.29 -0.44
N ARG A 81 -5.53 11.57 -1.39
CA ARG A 81 -4.70 10.58 -2.07
C ARG A 81 -3.26 11.06 -2.05
N ALA A 82 -2.37 10.25 -1.52
CA ALA A 82 -0.96 10.59 -1.44
C ALA A 82 -0.09 9.34 -1.43
N ARG A 83 1.16 9.55 -1.81
CA ARG A 83 2.25 8.60 -1.67
C ARG A 83 2.98 8.87 -0.36
N PHE A 84 3.02 7.85 0.47
CA PHE A 84 3.74 7.82 1.72
C PHE A 84 5.02 7.02 1.52
N GLY A 85 6.13 7.50 2.05
CA GLY A 85 7.40 6.78 1.99
C GLY A 85 8.17 6.93 3.28
N THR A 86 9.30 6.24 3.38
CA THR A 86 10.29 6.49 4.41
C THR A 86 11.11 7.72 4.04
N ARG A 87 11.68 8.41 5.03
CA ARG A 87 12.62 9.51 4.79
C ARG A 87 14.02 8.96 4.55
#